data_AF-A0A7L6AU60-F1
#
_entry.id   AF-A0A7L6AU60-F1
#
_cell.length_a   1.000
_cell.length_b   1.000
_cell.length_c   1.000
_cell.angle_alpha   90.00
_cell.angle_beta   90.00
_cell.angle_gamma   90.00
#
_symmetry.space_group_name_H-M   'P 1'
#
loop_
_entity.id
_entity.type
_entity.pdbx_description
1 polymer ?
#
loop_
_entity_poly.entity_id
_entity_poly.type
_entity_poly.pdbx_seq_one_letter_code
_entity_poly.pdbx_strand_id
1 'polypeptide(L)' 'MMTGALRMTDVEPRRINLEELMRGDKKIILQHGKRPYCLTITRRGNLILTSAAEEADKRPAADDPPEPSKQ' A
#
# COMPACT_ATOMS: atom_id res chain seq x y z
N MET A 1 -14.35 -3.08 35.16
CA MET A 1 -13.87 -2.84 33.79
C MET A 1 -12.86 -3.95 33.47
N MET A 2 -13.20 -4.91 32.62
CA MET A 2 -12.28 -5.99 32.22
C MET A 2 -11.48 -5.53 31.00
N THR A 3 -10.21 -5.22 31.20
CA THR A 3 -9.23 -5.03 30.13
C THR A 3 -8.90 -6.41 29.56
N GLY A 4 -9.55 -6.77 28.46
CA GLY A 4 -9.20 -7.95 27.68
C GLY A 4 -7.83 -7.76 27.05
N ALA A 5 -6.79 -8.35 27.63
CA ALA A 5 -5.51 -8.52 26.97
C ALA A 5 -5.72 -9.37 25.71
N LEU A 6 -5.40 -8.84 24.53
CA LEU A 6 -5.32 -9.63 23.31
C LEU A 6 -4.33 -10.78 23.59
N ARG A 7 -4.84 -12.00 23.66
CA ARG A 7 -3.99 -13.18 23.62
C ARG A 7 -3.37 -13.21 22.24
N MET A 8 -2.10 -12.84 22.14
CA MET A 8 -1.25 -13.32 21.05
C MET A 8 -1.21 -14.83 21.22
N THR A 9 -2.13 -15.52 20.56
CA THR A 9 -2.01 -16.95 20.37
C THR A 9 -0.67 -17.17 19.68
N ASP A 10 0.12 -18.11 20.18
CA ASP A 10 1.45 -18.50 19.69
C ASP A 10 1.35 -19.20 18.30
N VAL A 11 0.55 -18.62 17.41
CA VAL A 11 0.34 -19.09 16.05
C VAL A 11 1.51 -18.57 15.25
N GLU A 12 2.30 -19.50 14.74
CA GLU A 12 3.40 -19.18 13.85
C GLU A 12 2.87 -18.30 12.70
N PRO A 13 3.49 -17.13 12.44
CA PRO A 13 3.07 -16.26 11.36
C PRO A 13 3.07 -17.02 10.04
N ARG A 14 1.99 -16.89 9.27
CA ARG A 14 1.92 -17.53 7.96
C ARG A 14 3.02 -16.96 7.06
N ARG A 15 3.87 -17.82 6.52
CA ARG A 15 4.88 -17.43 5.53
C ARG A 15 4.17 -17.11 4.19
N ILE A 16 4.59 -16.03 3.54
CA ILE A 16 4.09 -15.60 2.23
C ILE A 16 5.31 -15.38 1.35
N ASN A 17 5.29 -15.93 0.12
CA ASN A 17 6.31 -15.65 -0.88
C ASN A 17 6.16 -14.22 -1.40
N LEU A 18 7.21 -13.42 -1.27
CA LEU A 18 7.19 -12.03 -1.68
C LEU A 18 7.07 -11.85 -3.19
N GLU A 19 7.69 -12.73 -3.98
CA GLU A 19 7.63 -12.68 -5.45
C GLU A 19 6.21 -12.92 -5.95
N GLU A 20 5.51 -13.90 -5.36
CA GLU A 20 4.11 -14.17 -5.65
C GLU A 20 3.19 -13.04 -5.17
N LEU A 21 3.46 -12.48 -3.99
CA LEU A 21 2.68 -11.39 -3.42
C LEU A 21 2.76 -10.12 -4.29
N MET A 22 3.97 -9.79 -4.78
CA MET A 22 4.22 -8.57 -5.54
C MET A 22 4.06 -8.76 -7.05
N ARG A 23 4.02 -9.98 -7.57
CA ARG A 23 3.85 -10.29 -9.02
C ARG A 23 4.81 -9.52 -9.94
N GLY A 24 6.03 -9.29 -9.48
CA GLY A 24 7.06 -8.52 -10.19
C GLY A 24 6.99 -7.00 -10.00
N ASP A 25 5.97 -6.48 -9.32
CA ASP A 25 5.89 -5.06 -8.99
C ASP A 25 6.87 -4.69 -7.88
N LYS A 26 7.42 -3.47 -7.95
CA LYS A 26 8.32 -2.96 -6.90
C LYS A 26 7.59 -2.26 -5.76
N LYS A 27 6.32 -1.91 -5.96
CA LYS A 27 5.46 -1.18 -5.04
C LYS A 27 4.04 -1.70 -5.18
N ILE A 28 3.43 -2.13 -4.07
CA ILE A 28 2.02 -2.56 -4.03
C ILE A 28 1.29 -1.86 -2.89
N ILE A 29 -0.03 -1.73 -3.03
CA ILE A 29 -0.91 -1.21 -1.97
C ILE A 29 -1.57 -2.38 -1.24
N LEU A 30 -1.32 -2.48 0.05
CA LEU A 30 -1.98 -3.40 0.97
C LEU A 30 -3.18 -2.70 1.60
N GLN A 31 -4.38 -3.24 1.39
CA GLN A 31 -5.59 -2.73 2.01
C GLN A 31 -5.77 -3.32 3.40
N HIS A 32 -5.86 -2.47 4.44
CA HIS A 32 -6.17 -2.89 5.80
C HIS A 32 -7.35 -2.05 6.34
N GLY A 33 -8.56 -2.56 6.12
CA GLY A 33 -9.79 -1.82 6.41
C GLY A 33 -9.81 -0.48 5.67
N LYS A 34 -9.92 0.62 6.42
CA LYS A 34 -9.93 1.99 5.87
C LYS A 34 -8.53 2.60 5.71
N ARG A 35 -7.46 1.89 6.12
CA ARG A 35 -6.08 2.39 6.10
C ARG A 35 -5.28 1.62 5.07
N PRO A 36 -5.01 2.20 3.88
CA PRO A 36 -4.12 1.57 2.92
C PRO A 36 -2.67 1.74 3.39
N TYR A 37 -1.84 0.75 3.08
CA TYR A 37 -0.40 0.77 3.30
C TYR A 37 0.32 0.53 1.99
N CYS A 38 1.46 1.16 1.79
CA CYS A 38 2.34 0.94 0.66
C CYS A 38 3.48 0.02 1.08
N LEU A 39 3.62 -1.12 0.41
CA LEU A 39 4.77 -2.00 0.53
C LEU A 39 5.69 -1.78 -0.67
N THR A 40 6.95 -1.41 -0.42
CA THR A 40 7.98 -1.24 -1.46
C THR A 40 9.14 -2.20 -1.23
N ILE A 41 9.62 -2.85 -2.28
CA ILE A 41 10.90 -3.59 -2.26
C ILE A 41 12.02 -2.68 -2.81
N THR A 42 13.11 -2.60 -2.06
CA THR A 42 14.31 -1.85 -2.46
C THR A 42 15.17 -2.68 -3.42
N ARG A 43 16.09 -2.03 -4.15
CA ARG A 43 17.06 -2.74 -5.02
C ARG A 43 17.94 -3.74 -4.28
N ARG A 44 18.10 -3.58 -2.96
CA ARG A 44 18.90 -4.47 -2.09
C ARG A 44 18.06 -5.62 -1.50
N GLY A 45 16.77 -5.71 -1.82
CA GLY A 45 15.87 -6.75 -1.31
C GLY A 45 15.20 -6.43 0.03
N ASN A 46 15.44 -5.27 0.63
CA ASN A 46 14.74 -4.86 1.85
C ASN A 46 13.32 -4.39 1.54
N LEU A 47 12.41 -4.59 2.51
CA LEU A 47 11.03 -4.13 2.45
C LEU A 47 10.83 -2.84 3.26
N ILE A 48 10.05 -1.92 2.71
CA ILE A 48 9.61 -0.69 3.38
C ILE A 48 8.09 -0.68 3.37
N LEU A 49 7.47 -0.58 4.54
CA LEU A 49 6.03 -0.43 4.70
C LEU A 49 5.71 0.98 5.21
N THR A 50 4.93 1.74 4.47
CA THR A 50 4.48 3.08 4.84
C THR A 50 2.96 3.18 4.81
N SER A 51 2.37 4.11 5.54
CA SER A 51 0.95 4.44 5.37
C SER A 51 0.73 5.07 4.00
N ALA A 52 -0.25 4.60 3.25
CA ALA A 52 -0.64 5.17 1.95
C ALA A 52 -1.77 6.20 2.05
N ALA A 53 -2.12 6.62 3.27
CA ALA A 53 -3.17 7.60 3.54
C ALA A 53 -2.91 8.98 2.87
N GLU A 54 -1.66 9.28 2.53
CA GLU A 54 -1.25 10.58 1.93
C GLU A 54 -1.02 10.52 0.42
N GLU A 55 -0.98 9.34 -0.21
CA GLU A 55 -0.72 9.23 -1.66
C GLU A 55 -1.99 9.28 -2.52
N ALA A 56 -3.18 9.07 -1.93
CA ALA A 56 -4.45 9.10 -2.66
C ALA A 56 -4.84 10.52 -3.18
N ASP A 57 -4.27 11.57 -2.60
CA ASP A 57 -4.48 12.96 -3.02
C ASP A 57 -3.51 13.44 -4.10
N LYS A 58 -2.47 12.68 -4.43
CA LYS A 58 -1.60 12.96 -5.58
C LYS A 58 -2.07 12.18 -6.80
N ARG A 59 -3.29 12.45 -7.26
CA ARG A 59 -3.55 12.27 -8.69
C ARG A 59 -2.61 13.23 -9.42
N PRO A 60 -1.77 12.78 -10.38
CA PRO A 60 -1.29 13.74 -11.36
C PRO A 60 -2.54 14.31 -12.02
N ALA A 61 -2.67 15.64 -12.02
CA ALA A 61 -3.66 16.31 -12.85
C ALA A 61 -3.37 15.89 -14.30
N ALA A 62 -4.05 14.83 -14.74
CA ALA A 62 -4.06 14.44 -16.13
C ALA A 62 -4.92 15.47 -16.85
N ASP A 63 -4.23 16.25 -17.68
CA ASP A 63 -4.72 16.96 -18.86
C ASP A 63 -6.03 17.76 -18.68
N ASP A 64 -5.86 19.06 -18.43
CA ASP A 64 -6.77 20.06 -19.02
C ASP A 64 -6.99 19.71 -20.50
N PRO A 65 -8.23 19.50 -20.97
CA PRO A 65 -8.48 19.43 -22.40
C PRO A 65 -8.19 20.81 -23.00
N PRO A 66 -7.54 20.90 -24.18
CA PRO A 66 -7.27 22.19 -24.81
C PRO A 66 -8.60 22.85 -25.13
N GLU A 67 -8.71 24.10 -24.69
CA GLU A 67 -9.82 25.01 -24.97
C GLU A 67 -10.15 24.99 -26.48
N PRO A 68 -11.39 24.70 -26.91
CA PRO A 68 -11.71 24.76 -28.32
C PRO A 68 -11.75 26.23 -28.75
N SER A 69 -10.65 26.66 -29.36
CA SER A 69 -10.61 27.88 -30.17
C SER A 69 -11.77 27.84 -31.17
N LYS A 70 -12.71 28.78 -31.02
CA LYS A 70 -13.68 29.12 -32.07
C LYS A 70 -13.65 30.63 -32.29
N GLN A 71 -12.96 30.96 -33.37
CA GLN A 71 -13.29 31.90 -34.45
C GLN A 71 -14.08 33.16 -34.12
#